data_AF-A0A099SIB2-F1
#
_entry.id   AF-A0A099SIB2-F1
#
_cell.length_a   1.000
_cell.length_b   1.000
_cell.length_c   1.000
_cell.angle_alpha   90.00
_cell.angle_beta   90.00
_cell.angle_gamma   90.00
#
_symmetry.space_group_name_H-M   'P 1'
#
loop_
_entity.id
_entity.type
_entity.pdbx_description
1 polymer ?
#
loop_
_entity_poly.entity_id
_entity_poly.type
_entity_poly.pdbx_seq_one_letter_code
_entity_poly.pdbx_strand_id
1 'polypeptide(L)'
;MTEQDIITDLLTSEKHHTNTINTFITESTCANLRQNLKTILTEEHNIHENLYNVMNQKGWYPTSDAPAQEVQKTKDRFNSLQL
;
A
#
# COMPACT_ATOMS: atom_id res chain seq x y z
N MET A 1 -9.61 -24.33 -1.98
CA MET A 1 -8.88 -23.14 -1.52
C MET A 1 -7.53 -23.59 -1.02
N THR A 2 -6.48 -23.07 -1.64
CA THR A 2 -5.08 -23.24 -1.23
C THR A 2 -4.67 -22.13 -0.26
N GLU A 3 -3.53 -22.27 0.40
CA GLU A 3 -2.93 -21.17 1.18
C GLU A 3 -2.69 -19.94 0.29
N GLN A 4 -2.26 -20.14 -0.96
CA GLN A 4 -2.06 -19.05 -1.92
C GLN A 4 -3.37 -18.33 -2.25
N ASP A 5 -4.48 -19.06 -2.45
CA ASP A 5 -5.80 -18.46 -2.69
C ASP A 5 -6.21 -17.59 -1.49
N ILE A 6 -6.06 -18.12 -0.27
CA ILE A 6 -6.42 -17.41 0.96
C ILE A 6 -5.63 -16.11 1.10
N ILE A 7 -4.30 -16.16 0.97
CA ILE A 7 -3.47 -14.95 1.12
C ILE A 7 -3.72 -13.96 -0.02
N THR A 8 -4.02 -14.43 -1.23
CA THR A 8 -4.41 -13.57 -2.36
C THR A 8 -5.72 -12.83 -2.07
N ASP A 9 -6.72 -13.51 -1.51
CA ASP A 9 -7.99 -12.90 -1.13
C ASP A 9 -7.81 -11.88 0.01
N LEU A 10 -6.98 -12.20 1.01
CA LEU A 10 -6.64 -11.27 2.09
C LEU A 10 -5.92 -10.03 1.54
N LEU A 11 -4.89 -10.19 0.71
CA LEU A 11 -4.16 -9.06 0.12
C LEU A 11 -5.09 -8.18 -0.75
N THR A 12 -6.04 -8.79 -1.45
CA THR A 12 -7.06 -8.07 -2.23
C THR A 12 -7.99 -7.27 -1.33
N SER A 13 -8.38 -7.82 -0.19
CA SER A 13 -9.20 -7.14 0.81
C SER A 13 -8.46 -5.93 1.39
N GLU A 14 -7.19 -6.08 1.76
CA GLU A 14 -6.37 -4.96 2.25
C GLU A 14 -6.23 -3.83 1.21
N LYS A 15 -6.08 -4.16 -0.09
CA LYS A 15 -6.08 -3.15 -1.16
C LYS A 15 -7.41 -2.39 -1.22
N HIS A 16 -8.52 -3.07 -1.00
CA HIS A 16 -9.84 -2.44 -0.99
C HIS A 16 -10.03 -1.54 0.24
N HIS A 17 -9.64 -2.01 1.43
CA HIS A 17 -9.74 -1.25 2.67
C HIS A 17 -8.89 0.01 2.65
N THR A 18 -7.60 -0.12 2.29
CA THR A 18 -6.67 1.01 2.24
C THR A 18 -7.15 2.11 1.28
N ASN A 19 -7.69 1.74 0.11
CA ASN A 19 -8.31 2.69 -0.82
C ASN A 19 -9.54 3.38 -0.20
N THR A 20 -10.43 2.60 0.42
CA THR A 20 -11.65 3.12 1.05
C THR A 20 -11.34 4.08 2.20
N ILE A 21 -10.39 3.71 3.07
CA ILE A 21 -9.97 4.54 4.20
C ILE A 21 -9.32 5.84 3.72
N ASN A 22 -8.53 5.82 2.64
CA ASN A 22 -7.98 7.03 2.05
C ASN A 22 -9.09 8.01 1.61
N THR A 23 -10.14 7.52 0.95
CA THR A 23 -11.32 8.34 0.61
C THR A 23 -11.92 8.96 1.87
N PHE A 24 -12.16 8.17 2.92
CA PHE A 24 -12.73 8.69 4.17
C PHE A 24 -11.83 9.68 4.90
N ILE A 25 -10.50 9.51 4.86
CA ILE A 25 -9.55 10.47 5.46
C ILE A 25 -9.64 11.82 4.74
N THR A 26 -9.72 11.81 3.41
CA THR A 26 -9.75 13.05 2.61
C THR A 26 -11.11 13.76 2.71
N GLU A 27 -12.20 13.02 2.86
CA GLU A 27 -13.57 13.56 2.92
C GLU A 27 -14.08 13.81 4.35
N SER A 28 -13.38 13.34 5.39
CA SER A 28 -13.76 13.63 6.78
C SER A 28 -13.63 15.12 7.09
N THR A 29 -14.56 15.68 7.87
CA THR A 29 -14.49 17.09 8.35
C THR A 29 -14.06 17.18 9.80
N CYS A 30 -14.19 16.10 10.58
CA CYS A 30 -13.82 16.05 11.99
C CYS A 30 -12.35 15.65 12.16
N ALA A 31 -11.56 16.52 12.80
CA ALA A 31 -10.13 16.29 13.01
C ALA A 31 -9.83 15.01 13.79
N ASN A 32 -10.60 14.72 14.85
CA ASN A 32 -10.41 13.52 15.66
C ASN A 32 -10.71 12.25 14.85
N LEU A 33 -11.83 12.22 14.12
CA LEU A 33 -12.17 11.10 13.24
C LEU A 33 -11.08 10.88 12.19
N ARG A 34 -10.60 11.95 11.54
CA ARG A 34 -9.52 11.88 10.56
C ARG A 34 -8.25 11.28 11.16
N GLN A 35 -7.91 11.64 12.39
CA GLN A 35 -6.73 11.11 13.06
C GLN A 35 -6.89 9.61 13.35
N ASN A 36 -8.07 9.17 13.81
CA ASN A 36 -8.34 7.75 14.02
C ASN A 36 -8.27 6.95 12.72
N LEU A 37 -8.83 7.48 11.62
CA LEU A 37 -8.73 6.84 10.31
C LEU A 37 -7.29 6.72 9.82
N LYS A 38 -6.42 7.70 10.09
CA LYS A 38 -4.99 7.62 9.78
C LYS A 38 -4.28 6.53 10.59
N THR A 39 -4.63 6.37 11.86
CA THR A 39 -4.12 5.26 12.69
C THR A 39 -4.53 3.91 12.09
N ILE A 40 -5.82 3.74 11.77
CA ILE A 40 -6.33 2.51 11.13
C ILE A 40 -5.61 2.25 9.80
N LEU A 41 -5.45 3.28 8.95
CA LEU A 41 -4.72 3.12 7.68
C LEU A 41 -3.28 2.63 7.89
N THR A 42 -2.63 3.07 8.96
CA THR A 42 -1.26 2.63 9.29
C THR A 42 -1.26 1.15 9.69
N GLU A 43 -2.27 0.70 10.45
CA GLU A 43 -2.45 -0.71 10.81
C GLU A 43 -2.71 -1.59 9.58
N GLU A 44 -3.62 -1.18 8.69
CA GLU A 44 -3.89 -1.89 7.42
C GLU A 44 -2.65 -1.95 6.52
N HIS A 45 -1.85 -0.88 6.44
CA HIS A 45 -0.57 -0.93 5.72
C HIS A 45 0.40 -1.98 6.30
N ASN A 46 0.50 -2.09 7.62
CA ASN A 46 1.35 -3.10 8.26
C ASN A 46 0.84 -4.53 7.95
N ILE A 47 -0.48 -4.74 7.94
CA ILE A 47 -1.07 -6.03 7.58
C ILE A 47 -0.78 -6.35 6.12
N HIS A 48 -1.03 -5.41 5.21
CA HIS A 48 -0.75 -5.54 3.79
C HIS A 48 0.73 -5.88 3.52
N GLU A 49 1.66 -5.18 4.16
CA GLU A 49 3.11 -5.43 4.03
C GLU A 49 3.48 -6.85 4.47
N ASN A 50 2.92 -7.32 5.59
CA ASN A 50 3.14 -8.69 6.06
C ASN A 50 2.62 -9.73 5.06
N LEU A 51 1.40 -9.56 4.53
CA LEU A 51 0.83 -10.47 3.53
C LEU A 51 1.68 -10.48 2.26
N TYR A 52 2.06 -9.31 1.77
CA TYR A 52 2.92 -9.15 0.60
C TYR A 52 4.26 -9.86 0.80
N ASN A 53 4.92 -9.66 1.94
CA ASN A 53 6.19 -10.29 2.26
C ASN A 53 6.08 -11.82 2.29
N VAL A 54 5.01 -12.36 2.87
CA VAL A 54 4.74 -13.81 2.85
C VAL A 54 4.56 -14.31 1.41
N MET A 55 3.76 -13.63 0.59
CA MET A 55 3.57 -14.02 -0.81
C MET A 55 4.86 -13.94 -1.62
N ASN A 56 5.68 -12.90 -1.41
CA ASN A 56 6.96 -12.73 -2.09
C ASN A 56 7.96 -13.83 -1.70
N GLN A 57 8.10 -14.13 -0.41
CA GLN A 57 8.97 -15.21 0.09
C GLN A 57 8.58 -16.59 -0.46
N LYS A 58 7.29 -16.82 -0.67
CA LYS A 58 6.76 -18.06 -1.25
C LYS A 58 6.74 -18.05 -2.79
N GLY A 59 7.13 -16.96 -3.44
CA GLY A 59 7.15 -16.81 -4.90
C GLY A 59 5.76 -16.66 -5.53
N TRP A 60 4.73 -16.33 -4.75
CA TRP A 60 3.34 -16.20 -5.20
C TRP A 60 3.01 -14.81 -5.73
N TYR A 61 3.83 -13.81 -5.41
CA TYR A 61 3.69 -12.45 -5.91
C TYR A 61 5.04 -11.92 -6.39
N PRO A 62 5.49 -12.30 -7.60
CA PRO A 62 6.80 -11.91 -8.10
C PRO A 62 6.82 -10.42 -8.44
N THR A 63 7.65 -9.67 -7.74
CA THR A 63 7.98 -8.29 -8.06
C THR A 63 9.46 -8.15 -8.35
N SER A 64 9.82 -7.24 -9.25
CA SER A 64 11.20 -6.88 -9.51
C SER A 64 11.44 -5.43 -9.14
N ASP A 65 12.64 -5.15 -8.61
CA ASP A 65 13.07 -3.78 -8.40
C ASP A 65 13.12 -3.05 -9.75
N ALA A 66 12.68 -1.79 -9.75
CA ALA A 66 12.83 -0.94 -10.90
C ALA A 66 14.32 -0.69 -11.20
N PRO A 67 14.74 -0.61 -12.48
CA PRO A 67 16.13 -0.29 -12.82
C PRO A 67 16.59 1.03 -12.18
N ALA A 68 17.78 1.04 -11.59
CA ALA A 68 18.31 2.21 -10.87
C ALA A 68 18.32 3.50 -11.71
N GLN A 69 18.56 3.37 -13.02
CA GLN A 69 18.52 4.51 -13.95
C GLN A 69 17.11 5.12 -14.07
N GLU A 70 16.06 4.31 -14.11
CA GLU A 70 14.67 4.79 -14.18
C GLU A 70 14.24 5.43 -12.85
N VAL A 71 14.71 4.89 -11.73
CA VAL A 71 14.54 5.52 -10.41
C VAL A 71 15.21 6.88 -10.37
N GLN A 72 16.45 7.00 -10.84
CA GLN A 72 17.19 8.26 -10.87
C GLN A 72 16.52 9.30 -11.78
N LYS A 73 16.15 8.90 -13.00
CA LYS A 73 15.42 9.75 -13.95
C LYS A 73 14.11 10.28 -13.36
N THR A 74 13.40 9.44 -12.61
CA THR A 74 12.17 9.84 -11.91
C THR A 74 12.45 10.85 -10.80
N LYS A 75 13.49 10.62 -9.99
CA LYS A 75 13.92 11.58 -8.96
C LYS A 75 14.26 12.95 -9.57
N ASP A 76 15.06 12.98 -10.63
CA ASP A 76 15.48 14.23 -11.30
C ASP A 76 14.27 15.00 -11.85
N ARG A 77 13.31 14.29 -12.46
CA ARG A 77 12.05 14.88 -12.92
C ARG A 77 11.28 15.56 -11.79
N PHE A 78 11.10 14.90 -10.65
CA PHE A 78 10.36 15.49 -9.52
C PHE A 78 11.12 16.64 -8.86
N ASN A 79 12.45 16.59 -8.78
CA ASN A 79 13.25 17.72 -8.31
C ASN A 79 13.05 18.97 -9.19
N SER A 80 12.93 18.80 -10.51
CA SER A 80 12.66 19.92 -11.42
C SER A 80 11.25 20.53 -11.31
N LEU A 81 10.33 19.83 -10.63
CA LEU A 81 8.94 20.25 -10.43
C LEU A 81 8.71 20.92 -9.06
N GLN A 82 9.71 20.96 -8.18
CA GLN A 82 9.60 21.74 -6.94
C GLN A 82 9.50 23.23 -7.29
N LEU A 83 8.32 23.82 -7.05
CA LEU A 83 8.07 25.27 -7.14
C LEU A 83 8.79 26.03 -6.02
#